data_AF-A0A0W0RZQ5-F1
#
_entry.id   AF-A0A0W0RZQ5-F1
#
_cell.length_a   1.000
_cell.length_b   1.000
_cell.length_c   1.000
_cell.angle_alpha   90.00
_cell.angle_beta   90.00
_cell.angle_gamma   90.00
#
_symmetry.space_group_name_H-M   'P 1'
#
loop_
_entity.id
_entity.type
_entity.pdbx_description
1 polymer ?
#
loop_
_entity_poly.entity_id
_entity_poly.type
_entity_poly.pdbx_seq_one_letter_code
_entity_poly.pdbx_strand_id
1 'polypeptide(L)'
;MFSKESVDSTEKKLLSFSPETENVKLDKFKKSIETTFNPFISDVKKEPLANQLKFIEENLKKQLPLKKRLRFLFFLAVTATVRGEKLTENHPEKAPINELLSHLSDGFINGFTGFMNAPKFRLVMDVIKSFNEWSKAYKIDDPEMSHNVLLAFYCMACFFETQLDHPLIPKSAGKDLEEMKGQIKQQFTQLAQAYGDSLKNSESSHSSALQQLTPEKQAYKQFQVNLASIKEHEAKVVRMMQLRQILLSSHPRNATPIERFWAHYQTQEQFNQLMDDLEIKPDQRKHWQAFFNAERGNFSQKISGGFSIILFPNAIGGTPSDFFSLGMLTRENTLALSKLKVNLITYKDPTKLVAEIQSEFNELKTVEKKDIQTLKAHQSQIKSTKGIKEGIIDIVLSDVNAFQRHLLAQEQYVLHLQKIHTKILELEALGIKADDLLGPFKVMLDHAVETVPHGDKQIDQKSPEEKIDALLQGIRKTQTDAGELGEEIQKDVAKIRGLVHSDSNDALLNATDRFIQKHEKNFLHKILCFFSKTYKEMFESLQDAVKAKDTTQIASILVGKAEEYAKTRPVKMLFDEAQELQTLKTTPANNG
;
A
#
# COMPACT_ATOMS: atom_id res chain seq x y z
N MET A 1 -5.92 -13.56 7.33
CA MET A 1 -7.30 -13.88 6.87
C MET A 1 -7.43 -15.37 6.58
N PHE A 2 -8.64 -15.91 6.52
CA PHE A 2 -8.85 -17.33 6.23
C PHE A 2 -8.57 -17.63 4.75
N SER A 3 -7.60 -18.50 4.47
CA SER A 3 -7.21 -18.88 3.11
C SER A 3 -8.21 -19.86 2.50
N LYS A 4 -8.18 -20.00 1.17
CA LYS A 4 -8.96 -21.02 0.47
C LYS A 4 -8.65 -22.44 0.97
N GLU A 5 -7.37 -22.71 1.23
CA GLU A 5 -6.91 -23.99 1.80
C GLU A 5 -7.52 -24.26 3.18
N SER A 6 -7.59 -23.25 4.05
CA SER A 6 -8.26 -23.37 5.37
C SER A 6 -9.75 -23.66 5.24
N VAL A 7 -10.42 -23.06 4.24
CA VAL A 7 -11.84 -23.28 3.97
C VAL A 7 -12.10 -24.70 3.45
N ASP A 8 -11.24 -25.21 2.57
CA ASP A 8 -11.33 -26.59 2.07
C ASP A 8 -10.95 -27.62 3.15
N SER A 9 -9.99 -27.32 4.03
CA SER A 9 -9.68 -28.16 5.20
C SER A 9 -10.86 -28.25 6.17
N THR A 10 -11.58 -27.15 6.37
CA THR A 10 -12.77 -27.10 7.24
C THR A 10 -13.87 -28.05 6.77
N GLU A 11 -14.12 -28.13 5.46
CA GLU A 11 -15.09 -29.09 4.93
C GLU A 11 -14.67 -30.53 5.25
N LYS A 12 -13.42 -30.89 4.95
CA LYS A 12 -12.89 -32.23 5.26
C LYS A 12 -12.99 -32.54 6.76
N LYS A 13 -12.68 -31.55 7.60
CA LYS A 13 -12.73 -31.71 9.05
C LYS A 13 -14.16 -31.93 9.55
N LEU A 14 -15.14 -31.17 9.07
CA LEU A 14 -16.54 -31.38 9.42
C LEU A 14 -17.02 -32.78 9.00
N LEU A 15 -16.72 -33.20 7.77
CA LEU A 15 -17.13 -34.52 7.28
C LEU A 15 -16.43 -35.69 8.02
N SER A 16 -15.23 -35.47 8.58
CA SER A 16 -14.51 -36.50 9.33
C SER A 16 -15.20 -36.99 10.60
N PHE A 17 -16.12 -36.20 11.17
CA PHE A 17 -16.91 -36.59 12.35
C PHE A 17 -18.08 -37.54 12.00
N SER A 18 -18.38 -37.75 10.72
CA SER A 18 -19.47 -38.61 10.25
C SER A 18 -19.16 -39.18 8.87
N PRO A 19 -18.17 -40.10 8.78
CA PRO A 19 -17.61 -40.60 7.52
C PRO A 19 -18.63 -41.33 6.62
N GLU A 20 -19.80 -41.70 7.15
CA GLU A 20 -20.87 -42.37 6.40
C GLU A 20 -21.65 -41.43 5.45
N THR A 21 -21.34 -40.13 5.43
CA THR A 21 -22.13 -39.10 4.72
C THR A 21 -21.31 -38.24 3.74
N GLU A 22 -20.73 -38.87 2.71
CA GLU A 22 -19.89 -38.22 1.68
C GLU A 22 -20.61 -37.20 0.77
N ASN A 23 -21.93 -37.03 0.86
CA ASN A 23 -22.72 -36.25 -0.13
C ASN A 23 -23.15 -34.84 0.31
N VAL A 24 -22.69 -34.34 1.46
CA VAL A 24 -23.10 -33.01 1.96
C VAL A 24 -22.29 -31.90 1.27
N LYS A 25 -22.92 -31.19 0.33
CA LYS A 25 -22.29 -30.08 -0.42
C LYS A 25 -22.19 -28.80 0.42
N LEU A 26 -21.00 -28.51 0.97
CA LEU A 26 -20.72 -27.28 1.72
C LEU A 26 -20.21 -26.12 0.85
N ASP A 27 -19.97 -26.36 -0.45
CA ASP A 27 -19.48 -25.36 -1.42
C ASP A 27 -20.26 -24.03 -1.41
N LYS A 28 -21.58 -24.10 -1.19
CA LYS A 28 -22.45 -22.90 -1.11
C LYS A 28 -22.13 -21.97 0.07
N PHE A 29 -21.47 -22.48 1.11
CA PHE A 29 -21.04 -21.73 2.29
C PHE A 29 -19.59 -21.26 2.17
N LYS A 30 -18.71 -22.04 1.52
CA LYS A 30 -17.30 -21.69 1.28
C LYS A 30 -17.14 -20.31 0.64
N LYS A 31 -17.92 -20.04 -0.41
CA LYS A 31 -17.90 -18.73 -1.10
C LYS A 31 -18.19 -17.55 -0.17
N SER A 32 -18.98 -17.75 0.89
CA SER A 32 -19.29 -16.67 1.83
C SER A 32 -18.12 -16.27 2.73
N ILE A 33 -17.13 -17.15 2.92
CA ILE A 33 -15.90 -16.78 3.64
C ILE A 33 -15.13 -15.75 2.81
N GLU A 34 -14.89 -16.03 1.53
CA GLU A 34 -14.14 -15.15 0.63
C GLU A 34 -14.90 -13.85 0.30
N THR A 35 -16.20 -13.93 -0.01
CA THR A 35 -16.95 -12.77 -0.52
C THR A 35 -17.66 -11.96 0.56
N THR A 36 -17.64 -12.40 1.82
CA THR A 36 -18.44 -11.75 2.87
C THR A 36 -17.67 -11.61 4.19
N PHE A 37 -17.23 -12.70 4.80
CA PHE A 37 -16.60 -12.61 6.12
C PHE A 37 -15.16 -12.10 6.09
N ASN A 38 -14.33 -12.54 5.14
CA ASN A 38 -12.97 -12.01 4.97
C ASN A 38 -12.97 -10.50 4.69
N PRO A 39 -13.79 -9.96 3.76
CA PRO A 39 -13.94 -8.53 3.58
C PRO A 39 -14.38 -7.80 4.84
N PHE A 40 -15.39 -8.31 5.55
CA PHE A 40 -15.89 -7.68 6.78
C PHE A 40 -14.82 -7.63 7.88
N ILE A 41 -14.10 -8.73 8.11
CA ILE A 41 -12.98 -8.76 9.07
C ILE A 41 -11.84 -7.84 8.61
N SER A 42 -11.62 -7.70 7.30
CA SER A 42 -10.70 -6.70 6.73
C SER A 42 -11.10 -5.29 7.14
N ASP A 43 -12.36 -4.95 6.95
CA ASP A 43 -12.88 -3.61 7.21
C ASP A 43 -12.84 -3.30 8.70
N VAL A 44 -13.17 -4.27 9.55
CA VAL A 44 -12.98 -4.18 11.01
C VAL A 44 -11.52 -3.89 11.36
N LYS A 45 -10.56 -4.55 10.68
CA LYS A 45 -9.12 -4.37 10.95
C LYS A 45 -8.55 -3.05 10.46
N LYS A 46 -9.21 -2.35 9.54
CA LYS A 46 -8.82 -0.99 9.11
C LYS A 46 -9.09 0.06 10.18
N GLU A 47 -9.99 -0.23 11.12
CA GLU A 47 -10.25 0.66 12.24
C GLU A 47 -9.12 0.58 13.27
N PRO A 48 -8.83 1.69 13.98
CA PRO A 48 -7.94 1.67 15.13
C PRO A 48 -8.33 0.55 16.10
N LEU A 49 -7.36 -0.17 16.67
CA LEU A 49 -7.59 -1.31 17.59
C LEU A 49 -8.68 -1.04 18.64
N ALA A 50 -8.70 0.17 19.21
CA ALA A 50 -9.69 0.59 20.20
C ALA A 50 -11.15 0.63 19.68
N ASN A 51 -11.34 0.78 18.36
CA ASN A 51 -12.63 0.94 17.70
C ASN A 51 -13.14 -0.35 17.03
N GLN A 52 -12.30 -1.38 16.87
CA GLN A 52 -12.64 -2.56 16.06
C GLN A 52 -13.86 -3.34 16.60
N LEU A 53 -13.94 -3.55 17.92
CA LEU A 53 -15.10 -4.23 18.51
C LEU A 53 -16.38 -3.38 18.39
N LYS A 54 -16.27 -2.06 18.52
CA LYS A 54 -17.39 -1.12 18.34
C LYS A 54 -17.86 -1.10 16.89
N PHE A 55 -16.94 -1.15 15.93
CA PHE A 55 -17.26 -1.26 14.51
C PHE A 55 -18.08 -2.52 14.22
N ILE A 56 -17.74 -3.66 14.84
CA ILE A 56 -18.53 -4.90 14.71
C ILE A 56 -19.97 -4.66 15.22
N GLU A 57 -20.15 -4.05 16.40
CA GLU A 57 -21.48 -3.78 16.96
C GLU A 57 -22.35 -2.92 16.02
N GLU A 58 -21.75 -1.89 15.41
CA GLU A 58 -22.46 -0.92 14.58
C GLU A 58 -22.74 -1.41 13.14
N ASN A 59 -21.87 -2.29 12.62
CA ASN A 59 -21.87 -2.65 11.19
C ASN A 59 -22.28 -4.11 10.91
N LEU A 60 -22.28 -5.00 11.90
CA LEU A 60 -22.64 -6.41 11.68
C LEU A 60 -24.06 -6.56 11.10
N LYS A 61 -25.05 -5.81 11.59
CA LYS A 61 -26.42 -5.81 11.04
C LYS A 61 -26.52 -5.19 9.64
N LYS A 62 -25.63 -4.23 9.32
CA LYS A 62 -25.68 -3.45 8.07
C LYS A 62 -24.97 -4.16 6.92
N GLN A 63 -23.84 -4.81 7.22
CA GLN A 63 -22.93 -5.34 6.21
C GLN A 63 -23.01 -6.86 6.06
N LEU A 64 -23.50 -7.60 7.07
CA LEU A 64 -23.61 -9.05 7.01
C LEU A 64 -25.06 -9.53 6.90
N PRO A 65 -25.33 -10.57 6.09
CA PRO A 65 -26.69 -11.07 5.87
C PRO A 65 -27.14 -11.98 7.03
N LEU A 66 -27.58 -11.39 8.15
CA LEU A 66 -27.94 -12.13 9.39
C LEU A 66 -29.01 -13.22 9.20
N LYS A 67 -29.87 -13.08 8.19
CA LYS A 67 -30.87 -14.10 7.83
C LYS A 67 -30.24 -15.40 7.32
N LYS A 68 -28.98 -15.36 6.86
CA LYS A 68 -28.25 -16.53 6.33
C LYS A 68 -27.42 -17.22 7.42
N ARG A 69 -28.10 -17.67 8.48
CA ARG A 69 -27.51 -18.26 9.72
C ARG A 69 -26.43 -19.31 9.47
N LEU A 70 -26.66 -20.22 8.52
CA LEU A 70 -25.71 -21.29 8.19
C LEU A 70 -24.35 -20.78 7.71
N ARG A 71 -24.28 -19.57 7.15
CA ARG A 71 -23.00 -18.95 6.75
C ARG A 71 -22.18 -18.52 7.96
N PHE A 72 -22.83 -18.03 9.01
CA PHE A 72 -22.18 -17.68 10.28
C PHE A 72 -21.69 -18.93 11.02
N LEU A 73 -22.50 -19.99 11.04
CA LEU A 73 -22.09 -21.27 11.62
C LEU A 73 -20.90 -21.89 10.86
N PHE A 74 -20.87 -21.76 9.54
CA PHE A 74 -19.72 -22.18 8.74
C PHE A 74 -18.48 -21.31 9.01
N PHE A 75 -18.65 -19.99 9.18
CA PHE A 75 -17.57 -19.09 9.58
C PHE A 75 -16.96 -19.46 10.96
N LEU A 76 -17.81 -19.82 11.92
CA LEU A 76 -17.36 -20.35 13.21
C LEU A 76 -16.58 -21.67 13.04
N ALA A 77 -17.05 -22.59 12.19
CA ALA A 77 -16.34 -23.83 11.88
C ALA A 77 -14.95 -23.59 11.26
N VAL A 78 -14.84 -22.61 10.34
CA VAL A 78 -13.56 -22.23 9.74
C VAL A 78 -12.60 -21.69 10.79
N THR A 79 -13.10 -20.80 11.66
CA THR A 79 -12.29 -20.23 12.75
C THR A 79 -11.79 -21.33 13.70
N ALA A 80 -12.67 -22.26 14.08
CA ALA A 80 -12.36 -23.39 14.96
C ALA A 80 -11.36 -24.37 14.33
N THR A 81 -11.50 -24.66 13.04
CA THR A 81 -10.57 -25.55 12.32
C THR A 81 -9.18 -24.94 12.23
N VAL A 82 -9.09 -23.67 11.80
CA VAL A 82 -7.80 -22.98 11.65
C VAL A 82 -7.07 -22.82 12.98
N ARG A 83 -7.79 -22.48 14.05
CA ARG A 83 -7.21 -22.45 15.40
C ARG A 83 -6.78 -23.86 15.81
N GLY A 84 -7.68 -24.84 15.65
CA GLY A 84 -7.45 -26.22 16.01
C GLY A 84 -6.21 -26.83 15.36
N GLU A 85 -5.95 -26.58 14.08
CA GLU A 85 -4.79 -27.12 13.36
C GLU A 85 -3.43 -26.63 13.91
N LYS A 86 -3.39 -25.42 14.47
CA LYS A 86 -2.16 -24.84 15.04
C LYS A 86 -1.86 -25.27 16.47
N LEU A 87 -2.83 -25.89 17.14
CA LEU A 87 -2.70 -26.29 18.54
C LEU A 87 -2.14 -27.70 18.66
N THR A 88 -1.29 -27.92 19.67
CA THR A 88 -0.84 -29.26 20.05
C THR A 88 -2.02 -30.11 20.55
N GLU A 89 -1.90 -31.42 20.45
CA GLU A 89 -3.01 -32.36 20.71
C GLU A 89 -3.57 -32.27 22.14
N ASN A 90 -2.71 -31.95 23.12
CA ASN A 90 -3.07 -31.80 24.53
C ASN A 90 -3.46 -30.37 24.94
N HIS A 91 -3.61 -29.43 23.98
CA HIS A 91 -3.96 -28.05 24.30
C HIS A 91 -5.39 -27.96 24.87
N PRO A 92 -5.65 -27.17 25.93
CA PRO A 92 -6.98 -27.09 26.56
C PRO A 92 -8.11 -26.63 25.64
N GLU A 93 -7.79 -25.92 24.55
CA GLU A 93 -8.77 -25.52 23.53
C GLU A 93 -9.19 -26.66 22.58
N LYS A 94 -8.40 -27.75 22.45
CA LYS A 94 -8.68 -28.81 21.47
C LYS A 94 -9.98 -29.55 21.72
N ALA A 95 -10.25 -29.90 22.98
CA ALA A 95 -11.48 -30.60 23.36
C ALA A 95 -12.74 -29.77 23.01
N PRO A 96 -12.89 -28.52 23.47
CA PRO A 96 -14.08 -27.74 23.14
C PRO A 96 -14.17 -27.36 21.65
N ILE A 97 -13.03 -27.18 20.94
CA ILE A 97 -13.03 -27.01 19.48
C ILE A 97 -13.58 -28.25 18.77
N ASN A 98 -13.14 -29.45 19.14
CA ASN A 98 -13.60 -30.69 18.53
C ASN A 98 -15.07 -30.96 18.82
N GLU A 99 -15.54 -30.69 20.04
CA GLU A 99 -16.97 -30.78 20.37
C GLU A 99 -17.81 -29.79 19.55
N LEU A 100 -17.36 -28.54 19.44
CA LEU A 100 -18.02 -27.54 18.61
C LEU A 100 -18.10 -27.99 17.14
N LEU A 101 -16.98 -28.49 16.57
CA LEU A 101 -16.94 -28.99 15.20
C LEU A 101 -17.82 -30.22 15.00
N SER A 102 -17.92 -31.11 16.00
CA SER A 102 -18.82 -32.27 15.98
C SER A 102 -20.29 -31.85 15.95
N HIS A 103 -20.71 -30.90 16.79
CA HIS A 103 -22.07 -30.36 16.77
C HIS A 103 -22.38 -29.63 15.46
N LEU A 104 -21.43 -28.84 14.94
CA LEU A 104 -21.61 -28.18 13.64
C LEU A 104 -21.71 -29.20 12.51
N SER A 105 -20.93 -30.28 12.55
CA SER A 105 -21.00 -31.39 11.60
C SER A 105 -22.38 -32.04 11.59
N ASP A 106 -22.90 -32.43 12.77
CA ASP A 106 -24.27 -32.97 12.90
C ASP A 106 -25.32 -32.01 12.31
N GLY A 107 -25.19 -30.70 12.55
CA GLY A 107 -26.12 -29.73 11.98
C GLY A 107 -26.03 -29.57 10.47
N PHE A 108 -24.84 -29.66 9.88
CA PHE A 108 -24.66 -29.59 8.43
C PHE A 108 -25.12 -30.86 7.71
N ILE A 109 -24.98 -32.02 8.36
CA ILE A 109 -25.32 -33.33 7.79
C ILE A 109 -26.81 -33.66 8.02
N ASN A 110 -27.24 -33.59 9.28
CA ASN A 110 -28.58 -33.99 9.72
C ASN A 110 -29.55 -32.80 9.80
N GLY A 111 -29.10 -31.59 9.48
CA GLY A 111 -29.88 -30.36 9.46
C GLY A 111 -30.03 -29.69 10.83
N PHE A 112 -30.04 -28.36 10.83
CA PHE A 112 -30.26 -27.51 12.03
C PHE A 112 -31.75 -27.34 12.40
N THR A 113 -32.66 -27.90 11.61
CA THR A 113 -34.12 -27.83 11.83
C THR A 113 -34.72 -29.23 11.90
N GLY A 114 -35.67 -29.43 12.80
CA GLY A 114 -36.44 -30.68 12.94
C GLY A 114 -37.75 -30.67 12.14
N PHE A 115 -38.68 -31.51 12.56
CA PHE A 115 -40.03 -31.58 11.99
C PHE A 115 -40.73 -30.21 12.04
N MET A 116 -41.41 -29.81 10.96
CA MET A 116 -42.01 -28.48 10.76
C MET A 116 -41.03 -27.28 10.73
N ASN A 117 -39.76 -27.46 10.31
CA ASN A 117 -38.76 -26.39 10.22
C ASN A 117 -38.42 -25.70 11.56
N ALA A 118 -38.83 -26.26 12.69
CA ALA A 118 -38.47 -25.75 14.01
C ALA A 118 -36.96 -25.94 14.25
N PRO A 119 -36.23 -24.98 14.84
CA PRO A 119 -34.82 -25.16 15.17
C PRO A 119 -34.62 -26.38 16.07
N LYS A 120 -33.59 -27.21 15.79
CA LYS A 120 -33.15 -28.25 16.74
C LYS A 120 -32.52 -27.57 17.94
N PHE A 121 -33.35 -27.20 18.90
CA PHE A 121 -32.96 -26.36 20.02
C PHE A 121 -31.77 -26.91 20.80
N ARG A 122 -31.77 -28.22 21.07
CA ARG A 122 -30.66 -28.91 21.73
C ARG A 122 -29.33 -28.71 21.00
N LEU A 123 -29.31 -28.95 19.68
CA LEU A 123 -28.12 -28.76 18.85
C LEU A 123 -27.62 -27.32 18.86
N VAL A 124 -28.52 -26.33 18.80
CA VAL A 124 -28.16 -24.91 18.87
C VAL A 124 -27.55 -24.56 20.23
N MET A 125 -28.13 -25.08 21.31
CA MET A 125 -27.61 -24.89 22.67
C MET A 125 -26.25 -25.58 22.85
N ASP A 126 -26.07 -26.77 22.29
CA ASP A 126 -24.80 -27.50 22.32
C ASP A 126 -23.69 -26.74 21.56
N VAL A 127 -24.01 -26.13 20.41
CA VAL A 127 -23.09 -25.23 19.69
C VAL A 127 -22.71 -24.00 20.53
N ILE A 128 -23.68 -23.32 21.15
CA ILE A 128 -23.42 -22.14 21.99
C ILE A 128 -22.59 -22.53 23.21
N LYS A 129 -22.88 -23.68 23.82
CA LYS A 129 -22.16 -24.21 24.98
C LYS A 129 -20.70 -24.50 24.63
N SER A 130 -20.44 -25.29 23.59
CA SER A 130 -19.06 -25.60 23.17
C SER A 130 -18.30 -24.34 22.73
N PHE A 131 -18.98 -23.37 22.11
CA PHE A 131 -18.38 -22.07 21.80
C PHE A 131 -17.98 -21.29 23.07
N ASN A 132 -18.83 -21.29 24.10
CA ASN A 132 -18.52 -20.67 25.40
C ASN A 132 -17.34 -21.36 26.10
N GLU A 133 -17.33 -22.69 26.12
CA GLU A 133 -16.24 -23.47 26.70
C GLU A 133 -14.92 -23.23 25.96
N TRP A 134 -14.96 -23.12 24.63
CA TRP A 134 -13.78 -22.73 23.85
C TRP A 134 -13.33 -21.30 24.19
N SER A 135 -14.25 -20.33 24.25
CA SER A 135 -13.91 -18.94 24.62
C SER A 135 -13.25 -18.84 26.00
N LYS A 136 -13.65 -19.69 26.96
CA LYS A 136 -13.05 -19.76 28.30
C LYS A 136 -11.68 -20.43 28.31
N ALA A 137 -11.49 -21.46 27.49
CA ALA A 137 -10.22 -22.17 27.36
C ALA A 137 -9.18 -21.41 26.51
N TYR A 138 -9.63 -20.38 25.78
CA TYR A 138 -8.84 -19.62 24.83
C TYR A 138 -7.62 -18.94 25.46
N LYS A 139 -6.45 -19.13 24.85
CA LYS A 139 -5.19 -18.48 25.25
C LYS A 139 -4.58 -17.66 24.12
N ILE A 140 -4.10 -16.47 24.47
CA ILE A 140 -3.34 -15.62 23.54
C ILE A 140 -1.93 -16.22 23.39
N ASP A 141 -1.54 -16.52 22.16
CA ASP A 141 -0.23 -17.11 21.82
C ASP A 141 0.43 -16.35 20.64
N ASP A 142 -0.10 -16.51 19.43
CA ASP A 142 0.31 -15.82 18.21
C ASP A 142 -0.54 -14.54 18.06
N PRO A 143 0.05 -13.34 17.99
CA PRO A 143 -0.71 -12.09 17.97
C PRO A 143 -1.69 -11.99 16.81
N GLU A 144 -1.28 -12.33 15.59
CA GLU A 144 -2.14 -12.18 14.40
C GLU A 144 -3.29 -13.20 14.39
N MET A 145 -3.00 -14.48 14.67
CA MET A 145 -4.04 -15.49 14.83
C MET A 145 -4.97 -15.11 15.97
N SER A 146 -4.41 -14.65 17.08
CA SER A 146 -5.23 -14.27 18.23
C SER A 146 -6.16 -13.11 17.94
N HIS A 147 -5.67 -12.14 17.16
CA HIS A 147 -6.47 -11.03 16.68
C HIS A 147 -7.63 -11.51 15.79
N ASN A 148 -7.35 -12.39 14.82
CA ASN A 148 -8.38 -12.95 13.94
C ASN A 148 -9.44 -13.74 14.73
N VAL A 149 -9.01 -14.59 15.66
CA VAL A 149 -9.90 -15.45 16.46
C VAL A 149 -10.77 -14.60 17.38
N LEU A 150 -10.22 -13.60 18.08
CA LEU A 150 -11.00 -12.74 18.97
C LEU A 150 -12.00 -11.85 18.21
N LEU A 151 -11.66 -11.34 17.02
CA LEU A 151 -12.62 -10.63 16.18
C LEU A 151 -13.75 -11.55 15.70
N ALA A 152 -13.41 -12.79 15.31
CA ALA A 152 -14.40 -13.79 14.92
C ALA A 152 -15.31 -14.18 16.11
N PHE A 153 -14.76 -14.37 17.30
CA PHE A 153 -15.51 -14.62 18.53
C PHE A 153 -16.50 -13.50 18.80
N TYR A 154 -16.03 -12.26 18.71
CA TYR A 154 -16.88 -11.10 18.95
C TYR A 154 -17.99 -10.97 17.91
N CYS A 155 -17.69 -11.22 16.63
CA CYS A 155 -18.69 -11.29 15.57
C CYS A 155 -19.75 -12.37 15.83
N MET A 156 -19.32 -13.56 16.27
CA MET A 156 -20.23 -14.67 16.55
C MET A 156 -21.09 -14.42 17.78
N ALA A 157 -20.54 -13.82 18.84
CA ALA A 157 -21.31 -13.44 20.02
C ALA A 157 -22.37 -12.39 19.69
N CYS A 158 -22.01 -11.34 18.94
CA CYS A 158 -22.97 -10.34 18.43
C CYS A 158 -24.01 -10.98 17.49
N PHE A 159 -23.61 -11.92 16.63
CA PHE A 159 -24.56 -12.66 15.79
C PHE A 159 -25.55 -13.45 16.64
N PHE A 160 -25.09 -14.26 17.60
CA PHE A 160 -25.98 -15.04 18.45
C PHE A 160 -26.94 -14.15 19.22
N GLU A 161 -26.47 -13.02 19.76
CA GLU A 161 -27.31 -11.99 20.40
C GLU A 161 -28.45 -11.53 19.48
N THR A 162 -28.19 -11.29 18.19
CA THR A 162 -29.27 -10.95 17.22
C THR A 162 -30.24 -12.09 16.93
N GLN A 163 -29.88 -13.33 17.26
CA GLN A 163 -30.74 -14.50 17.09
C GLN A 163 -31.49 -14.89 18.38
N LEU A 164 -31.20 -14.25 19.51
CA LEU A 164 -31.80 -14.54 20.81
C LEU A 164 -33.23 -14.00 20.99
N ASP A 165 -33.76 -13.18 20.07
CA ASP A 165 -35.13 -12.62 20.13
C ASP A 165 -36.26 -13.67 19.93
N HIS A 166 -35.96 -14.97 20.08
CA HIS A 166 -36.92 -16.04 19.95
C HIS A 166 -37.49 -16.45 21.33
N PRO A 167 -38.82 -16.52 21.51
CA PRO A 167 -39.47 -16.79 22.82
C PRO A 167 -39.18 -18.18 23.43
N LEU A 168 -38.43 -19.04 22.72
CA LEU A 168 -38.06 -20.38 23.17
C LEU A 168 -36.63 -20.46 23.72
N ILE A 169 -35.84 -19.38 23.61
CA ILE A 169 -34.45 -19.37 24.07
C ILE A 169 -34.40 -19.02 25.57
N PRO A 170 -33.64 -19.74 26.41
CA PRO A 170 -33.68 -19.54 27.85
C PRO A 170 -33.03 -18.19 28.17
N LYS A 171 -33.61 -17.44 29.11
CA LYS A 171 -33.06 -16.14 29.52
C LYS A 171 -31.60 -16.22 30.02
N SER A 172 -31.16 -17.38 30.48
CA SER A 172 -29.76 -17.64 30.86
C SER A 172 -28.81 -17.53 29.67
N ALA A 173 -29.22 -17.93 28.46
CA ALA A 173 -28.37 -17.85 27.27
C ALA A 173 -28.01 -16.41 26.88
N GLY A 174 -28.89 -15.44 27.18
CA GLY A 174 -28.59 -14.01 27.02
C GLY A 174 -27.49 -13.54 27.97
N LYS A 175 -27.57 -13.94 29.25
CA LYS A 175 -26.53 -13.62 30.25
C LYS A 175 -25.19 -14.27 29.91
N ASP A 176 -25.21 -15.53 29.47
CA ASP A 176 -23.99 -16.26 29.08
C ASP A 176 -23.30 -15.58 27.89
N LEU A 177 -24.07 -15.03 26.94
CA LEU A 177 -23.54 -14.29 25.79
C LEU A 177 -23.02 -12.89 26.17
N GLU A 178 -23.68 -12.18 27.09
CA GLU A 178 -23.16 -10.93 27.64
C GLU A 178 -21.84 -11.14 28.38
N GLU A 179 -21.76 -12.18 29.22
CA GLU A 179 -20.53 -12.55 29.94
C GLU A 179 -19.41 -12.90 28.95
N MET A 180 -19.71 -13.71 27.94
CA MET A 180 -18.77 -14.07 26.88
C MET A 180 -18.26 -12.82 26.13
N LYS A 181 -19.13 -11.89 25.73
CA LYS A 181 -18.71 -10.62 25.10
C LYS A 181 -17.80 -9.81 26.04
N GLY A 182 -18.10 -9.79 27.34
CA GLY A 182 -17.24 -9.17 28.35
C GLY A 182 -15.84 -9.80 28.40
N GLN A 183 -15.77 -11.12 28.44
CA GLN A 183 -14.51 -11.87 28.45
C GLN A 183 -13.71 -11.66 27.16
N ILE A 184 -14.35 -11.71 26.00
CA ILE A 184 -13.71 -11.44 24.70
C ILE A 184 -13.18 -10.00 24.66
N LYS A 185 -13.94 -9.01 25.15
CA LYS A 185 -13.47 -7.61 25.26
C LYS A 185 -12.22 -7.50 26.13
N GLN A 186 -12.18 -8.20 27.27
CA GLN A 186 -11.03 -8.22 28.16
C GLN A 186 -9.81 -8.88 27.48
N GLN A 187 -9.98 -10.04 26.87
CA GLN A 187 -8.92 -10.73 26.12
C GLN A 187 -8.41 -9.88 24.94
N PHE A 188 -9.31 -9.21 24.23
CA PHE A 188 -8.94 -8.29 23.15
C PHE A 188 -8.17 -7.07 23.66
N THR A 189 -8.55 -6.54 24.82
CA THR A 189 -7.81 -5.45 25.49
C THR A 189 -6.42 -5.92 25.93
N GLN A 190 -6.31 -7.12 26.50
CA GLN A 190 -5.03 -7.74 26.88
C GLN A 190 -4.13 -7.96 25.66
N LEU A 191 -4.69 -8.47 24.56
CA LEU A 191 -4.00 -8.64 23.29
C LEU A 191 -3.49 -7.27 22.76
N ALA A 192 -4.34 -6.24 22.76
CA ALA A 192 -3.98 -4.90 22.32
C ALA A 192 -2.96 -4.21 23.24
N GLN A 193 -2.93 -4.53 24.54
CA GLN A 193 -1.92 -4.00 25.46
C GLN A 193 -0.58 -4.71 25.32
N ALA A 194 -0.60 -6.05 25.21
CA ALA A 194 0.62 -6.85 25.14
C ALA A 194 1.30 -6.80 23.76
N TYR A 195 0.50 -6.66 22.70
CA TYR A 195 0.98 -6.75 21.32
C TYR A 195 0.48 -5.59 20.46
N GLY A 196 -0.04 -4.50 21.04
CA GLY A 196 -0.64 -3.37 20.32
C GLY A 196 0.22 -2.80 19.21
N ASP A 197 1.52 -2.64 19.44
CA ASP A 197 2.44 -2.15 18.41
C ASP A 197 2.75 -3.24 17.38
N SER A 198 2.85 -4.50 17.79
CA SER A 198 2.93 -5.65 16.87
C SER A 198 1.65 -5.86 16.07
N LEU A 199 0.50 -5.36 16.54
CA LEU A 199 -0.82 -5.53 15.92
C LEU A 199 -1.22 -4.35 15.06
N LYS A 200 -0.75 -3.14 15.42
CA LYS A 200 -0.62 -2.00 14.50
C LYS A 200 0.36 -2.34 13.37
N ASN A 201 1.44 -3.04 13.68
CA ASN A 201 2.35 -3.64 12.70
C ASN A 201 1.81 -4.98 12.13
N SER A 202 0.74 -5.56 12.69
CA SER A 202 -0.02 -6.71 12.14
C SER A 202 -1.19 -6.22 11.29
N GLU A 203 -1.07 -5.05 10.71
CA GLU A 203 -1.47 -4.82 9.33
C GLU A 203 -0.74 -5.80 8.37
N SER A 204 -0.62 -7.10 8.67
CA SER A 204 0.03 -8.11 7.81
C SER A 204 -0.85 -8.57 6.64
N SER A 205 -2.06 -8.01 6.50
CA SER A 205 -2.77 -7.96 5.21
C SER A 205 -2.36 -6.75 4.35
N HIS A 206 -1.60 -5.82 4.92
CA HIS A 206 -0.79 -4.84 4.18
C HIS A 206 0.69 -5.21 4.15
N SER A 207 1.28 -5.90 5.14
CA SER A 207 2.68 -6.36 5.03
C SER A 207 2.85 -7.51 4.05
N SER A 208 1.88 -8.39 3.83
CA SER A 208 1.97 -9.40 2.74
C SER A 208 1.76 -8.77 1.35
N ALA A 209 0.86 -7.79 1.23
CA ALA A 209 0.70 -7.00 0.02
C ALA A 209 1.87 -6.03 -0.20
N LEU A 210 2.55 -5.57 0.85
CA LEU A 210 3.77 -4.76 0.82
C LEU A 210 5.00 -5.62 0.57
N GLN A 211 5.12 -6.81 1.17
CA GLN A 211 6.15 -7.82 0.89
C GLN A 211 6.05 -8.38 -0.54
N GLN A 212 4.86 -8.33 -1.16
CA GLN A 212 4.67 -8.57 -2.59
C GLN A 212 4.98 -7.36 -3.47
N LEU A 213 5.15 -6.18 -2.87
CA LEU A 213 5.58 -4.96 -3.54
C LEU A 213 7.10 -4.83 -3.41
N THR A 214 7.72 -4.18 -4.40
CA THR A 214 9.14 -3.83 -4.34
C THR A 214 9.44 -3.00 -3.09
N PRO A 215 10.65 -3.07 -2.50
CA PRO A 215 11.04 -2.28 -1.32
C PRO A 215 10.68 -0.79 -1.43
N GLU A 216 10.77 -0.23 -2.64
CA GLU A 216 10.31 1.12 -2.98
C GLU A 216 8.82 1.34 -2.71
N LYS A 217 7.93 0.52 -3.28
CA LYS A 217 6.48 0.62 -3.07
C LYS A 217 6.08 0.38 -1.61
N GLN A 218 6.91 -0.34 -0.86
CA GLN A 218 6.76 -0.42 0.59
C GLN A 218 7.04 0.91 1.26
N ALA A 219 8.17 1.51 0.92
CA ALA A 219 8.57 2.81 1.41
C ALA A 219 7.52 3.89 1.09
N TYR A 220 6.94 3.89 -0.11
CA TYR A 220 5.84 4.78 -0.45
C TYR A 220 4.65 4.66 0.51
N LYS A 221 4.13 3.45 0.73
CA LYS A 221 2.99 3.29 1.64
C LYS A 221 3.36 3.61 3.08
N GLN A 222 4.55 3.21 3.53
CA GLN A 222 5.00 3.51 4.89
C GLN A 222 5.13 5.02 5.11
N PHE A 223 5.69 5.74 4.13
CA PHE A 223 5.79 7.20 4.17
C PHE A 223 4.40 7.84 4.26
N GLN A 224 3.43 7.36 3.46
CA GLN A 224 2.06 7.85 3.49
C GLN A 224 1.38 7.64 4.85
N VAL A 225 1.54 6.46 5.45
CA VAL A 225 0.98 6.12 6.77
C VAL A 225 1.61 7.00 7.85
N ASN A 226 2.94 7.12 7.85
CA ASN A 226 3.66 7.92 8.84
C ASN A 226 3.29 9.41 8.73
N LEU A 227 3.15 9.93 7.51
CA LEU A 227 2.71 11.31 7.27
C LEU A 227 1.25 11.54 7.73
N ALA A 228 0.35 10.57 7.50
CA ALA A 228 -1.02 10.65 7.99
C ALA A 228 -1.08 10.64 9.52
N SER A 229 -0.23 9.85 10.18
CA SER A 229 -0.13 9.82 11.64
C SER A 229 0.35 11.16 12.21
N ILE A 230 1.39 11.76 11.60
CA ILE A 230 1.84 13.11 11.96
C ILE A 230 0.71 14.12 11.75
N LYS A 231 0.00 14.07 10.61
CA LYS A 231 -1.12 14.96 10.32
C LYS A 231 -2.24 14.86 11.36
N GLU A 232 -2.61 13.65 11.77
CA GLU A 232 -3.64 13.43 12.79
C GLU A 232 -3.19 13.95 14.16
N HIS A 233 -1.95 13.65 14.54
CA HIS A 233 -1.34 14.12 15.78
C HIS A 233 -1.33 15.65 15.84
N GLU A 234 -0.80 16.31 14.81
CA GLU A 234 -0.71 17.78 14.76
C GLU A 234 -2.09 18.44 14.69
N ALA A 235 -3.06 17.83 14.00
CA ALA A 235 -4.44 18.33 14.01
C ALA A 235 -5.05 18.30 15.43
N LYS A 236 -4.74 17.26 16.22
CA LYS A 236 -5.14 17.19 17.64
C LYS A 236 -4.42 18.27 18.47
N VAL A 237 -3.12 18.48 18.25
CA VAL A 237 -2.35 19.54 18.92
C VAL A 237 -2.93 20.93 18.63
N VAL A 238 -3.21 21.24 17.36
CA VAL A 238 -3.83 22.52 16.95
C VAL A 238 -5.16 22.74 17.66
N ARG A 239 -6.06 21.74 17.69
CA ARG A 239 -7.34 21.84 18.39
C ARG A 239 -7.17 22.06 19.89
N MET A 240 -6.19 21.40 20.51
CA MET A 240 -5.88 21.60 21.94
C MET A 240 -5.23 22.97 22.22
N MET A 241 -4.44 23.50 21.31
CA MET A 241 -3.89 24.86 21.41
C MET A 241 -4.98 25.92 21.24
N GLN A 242 -5.95 25.71 20.34
CA GLN A 242 -7.13 26.56 20.20
C GLN A 242 -7.99 26.54 21.47
N LEU A 243 -8.25 25.35 22.03
CA LEU A 243 -8.93 25.23 23.31
C LEU A 243 -8.19 25.99 24.41
N ARG A 244 -6.87 25.81 24.52
CA ARG A 244 -6.03 26.52 25.48
C ARG A 244 -6.19 28.04 25.35
N GLN A 245 -6.15 28.55 24.13
CA GLN A 245 -6.32 29.98 23.85
C GLN A 245 -7.70 30.47 24.29
N ILE A 246 -8.77 29.71 24.03
CA ILE A 246 -10.13 30.04 24.47
C ILE A 246 -10.19 30.12 26.01
N LEU A 247 -9.67 29.10 26.70
CA LEU A 247 -9.74 28.97 28.16
C LEU A 247 -8.88 30.02 28.90
N LEU A 248 -7.72 30.38 28.33
CA LEU A 248 -6.78 31.33 28.93
C LEU A 248 -6.96 32.76 28.43
N SER A 249 -7.91 33.03 27.53
CA SER A 249 -8.11 34.36 26.98
C SER A 249 -8.62 35.35 28.03
N SER A 250 -7.71 36.15 28.58
CA SER A 250 -8.03 37.33 29.39
C SER A 250 -8.19 38.55 28.47
N HIS A 251 -9.33 38.69 27.79
CA HIS A 251 -9.64 39.92 27.04
C HIS A 251 -10.90 40.61 27.58
N PRO A 252 -10.84 41.92 27.85
CA PRO A 252 -11.95 42.67 28.41
C PRO A 252 -12.89 43.09 27.29
N ARG A 253 -14.14 42.61 27.30
CA ARG A 253 -15.34 43.49 27.28
C ARG A 253 -16.69 42.76 27.14
N ASN A 254 -16.82 41.61 26.46
CA ASN A 254 -18.17 41.11 26.12
C ASN A 254 -18.46 39.60 26.32
N ALA A 255 -17.49 38.75 26.67
CA ALA A 255 -17.78 37.33 26.93
C ALA A 255 -16.78 36.65 27.87
N THR A 256 -17.26 35.81 28.78
CA THR A 256 -16.42 34.99 29.67
C THR A 256 -15.72 33.85 28.89
N PRO A 257 -14.60 33.28 29.38
CA PRO A 257 -13.94 32.14 28.73
C PRO A 257 -14.88 30.94 28.51
N ILE A 258 -15.83 30.72 29.43
CA ILE A 258 -16.81 29.64 29.32
C ILE A 258 -17.87 29.92 28.24
N GLU A 259 -18.30 31.18 28.07
CA GLU A 259 -19.18 31.57 26.96
C GLU A 259 -18.49 31.38 25.60
N ARG A 260 -17.21 31.74 25.50
CA ARG A 260 -16.41 31.51 24.28
C ARG A 260 -16.21 30.04 23.99
N PHE A 261 -15.97 29.23 25.02
CA PHE A 261 -15.93 27.78 24.91
C PHE A 261 -17.22 27.25 24.28
N TRP A 262 -18.38 27.62 24.81
CA TRP A 262 -19.65 27.17 24.26
C TRP A 262 -19.94 27.73 22.87
N ALA A 263 -19.48 28.94 22.56
CA ALA A 263 -19.57 29.51 21.22
C ALA A 263 -18.70 28.76 20.20
N HIS A 264 -17.64 28.07 20.64
CA HIS A 264 -16.77 27.26 19.78
C HIS A 264 -17.29 25.83 19.60
N TYR A 265 -17.77 25.19 20.68
CA TYR A 265 -18.29 23.81 20.68
C TYR A 265 -19.82 23.81 20.62
N GLN A 266 -20.37 24.10 19.45
CA GLN A 266 -21.82 24.28 19.26
C GLN A 266 -22.56 22.96 18.95
N THR A 267 -21.87 22.01 18.32
CA THR A 267 -22.48 20.75 17.87
C THR A 267 -22.05 19.55 18.71
N GLN A 268 -22.88 18.50 18.72
CA GLN A 268 -22.57 17.24 19.42
C GLN A 268 -21.29 16.59 18.85
N GLU A 269 -21.04 16.71 17.56
CA GLU A 269 -19.82 16.20 16.91
C GLU A 269 -18.58 16.93 17.42
N GLN A 270 -18.61 18.27 17.47
CA GLN A 270 -17.51 19.07 18.01
C GLN A 270 -17.26 18.77 19.49
N PHE A 271 -18.32 18.57 20.27
CA PHE A 271 -18.20 18.26 21.69
C PHE A 271 -17.69 16.82 21.93
N ASN A 272 -18.11 15.86 21.11
CA ASN A 272 -17.56 14.50 21.13
C ASN A 272 -16.08 14.49 20.76
N GLN A 273 -15.70 15.21 19.69
CA GLN A 273 -14.30 15.36 19.28
C GLN A 273 -13.46 15.98 20.39
N LEU A 274 -13.98 16.99 21.10
CA LEU A 274 -13.32 17.57 22.27
C LEU A 274 -13.12 16.52 23.37
N MET A 275 -14.14 15.73 23.70
CA MET A 275 -14.04 14.68 24.72
C MET A 275 -13.04 13.58 24.32
N ASP A 276 -12.94 13.27 23.03
CA ASP A 276 -11.94 12.34 22.48
C ASP A 276 -10.52 12.94 22.54
N ASP A 277 -10.36 14.21 22.16
CA ASP A 277 -9.08 14.89 22.18
C ASP A 277 -8.53 15.04 23.61
N LEU A 278 -9.42 15.35 24.57
CA LEU A 278 -9.11 15.41 26.00
C LEU A 278 -8.96 14.03 26.66
N GLU A 279 -9.27 12.95 25.94
CA GLU A 279 -9.24 11.56 26.45
C GLU A 279 -10.12 11.37 27.70
N ILE A 280 -11.27 12.04 27.74
CA ILE A 280 -12.23 11.93 28.84
C ILE A 280 -12.77 10.51 28.90
N LYS A 281 -12.72 9.88 30.07
CA LYS A 281 -13.16 8.49 30.26
C LYS A 281 -14.68 8.36 30.11
N PRO A 282 -15.20 7.20 29.65
CA PRO A 282 -16.63 7.01 29.39
C PRO A 282 -17.56 7.30 30.58
N ASP A 283 -17.11 7.04 31.80
CA ASP A 283 -17.81 7.35 33.05
C ASP A 283 -17.94 8.87 33.27
N GLN A 284 -16.90 9.63 32.97
CA GLN A 284 -16.89 11.10 33.07
C GLN A 284 -17.68 11.78 31.94
N ARG A 285 -17.71 11.19 30.74
CA ARG A 285 -18.45 11.74 29.59
C ARG A 285 -19.93 11.93 29.86
N LYS A 286 -20.56 11.03 30.63
CA LYS A 286 -21.99 11.13 30.99
C LYS A 286 -22.30 12.42 31.76
N HIS A 287 -21.38 12.81 32.65
CA HIS A 287 -21.49 14.04 33.43
C HIS A 287 -21.27 15.27 32.55
N TRP A 288 -20.28 15.24 31.65
CA TRP A 288 -20.01 16.34 30.72
C TRP A 288 -21.14 16.56 29.71
N GLN A 289 -21.78 15.47 29.28
CA GLN A 289 -22.93 15.50 28.37
C GLN A 289 -24.14 16.24 28.97
N ALA A 290 -24.34 16.16 30.29
CA ALA A 290 -25.42 16.89 30.97
C ALA A 290 -25.27 18.42 30.82
N PHE A 291 -24.04 18.93 30.91
CA PHE A 291 -23.73 20.34 30.68
C PHE A 291 -23.93 20.75 29.22
N PHE A 292 -23.49 19.92 28.26
CA PHE A 292 -23.76 20.16 26.84
C PHE A 292 -25.27 20.19 26.54
N ASN A 293 -26.03 19.26 27.11
CA ASN A 293 -27.48 19.19 26.94
C ASN A 293 -28.19 20.43 27.53
N ALA A 294 -27.74 20.90 28.69
CA ALA A 294 -28.27 22.12 29.33
C ALA A 294 -28.04 23.37 28.47
N GLU A 295 -26.88 23.49 27.83
CA GLU A 295 -26.49 24.67 27.05
C GLU A 295 -27.02 24.63 25.59
N ARG A 296 -26.82 23.50 24.92
CA ARG A 296 -26.98 23.31 23.47
C ARG A 296 -28.05 22.28 23.07
N GLY A 297 -28.63 21.55 24.02
CA GLY A 297 -29.68 20.57 23.75
C GLY A 297 -30.97 21.19 23.21
N ASN A 298 -31.85 20.35 22.67
CA ASN A 298 -33.24 20.73 22.40
C ASN A 298 -34.01 21.00 23.71
N PHE A 299 -35.24 21.54 23.64
CA PHE A 299 -36.02 21.91 24.83
C PHE A 299 -36.10 20.79 25.90
N SER A 300 -36.34 19.54 25.48
CA SER A 300 -36.37 18.37 26.38
C SER A 300 -34.99 18.05 26.99
N GLN A 301 -33.93 18.17 26.20
CA GLN A 301 -32.55 17.96 26.63
C GLN A 301 -32.06 19.08 27.57
N LYS A 302 -32.46 20.34 27.34
CA LYS A 302 -32.12 21.46 28.24
C LYS A 302 -32.73 21.28 29.61
N ILE A 303 -34.00 20.88 29.63
CA ILE A 303 -34.74 20.59 30.86
C ILE A 303 -34.10 19.41 31.60
N SER A 304 -33.93 18.26 30.94
CA SER A 304 -33.32 17.08 31.58
C SER A 304 -31.87 17.31 32.01
N GLY A 305 -31.06 18.03 31.22
CA GLY A 305 -29.71 18.43 31.56
C GLY A 305 -29.67 19.34 32.79
N GLY A 306 -30.49 20.39 32.84
CA GLY A 306 -30.61 21.28 33.99
C GLY A 306 -31.06 20.55 35.26
N PHE A 307 -32.06 19.67 35.16
CA PHE A 307 -32.51 18.83 36.27
C PHE A 307 -31.40 17.92 36.79
N SER A 308 -30.61 17.31 35.91
CA SER A 308 -29.50 16.44 36.29
C SER A 308 -28.35 17.17 36.99
N ILE A 309 -28.17 18.47 36.74
CA ILE A 309 -27.13 19.30 37.38
C ILE A 309 -27.59 19.83 38.75
N ILE A 310 -28.87 20.17 38.91
CA ILE A 310 -29.37 20.95 40.06
C ILE A 310 -30.09 20.08 41.11
N LEU A 311 -30.84 19.05 40.70
CA LEU A 311 -31.90 18.46 41.53
C LEU A 311 -31.67 17.03 42.00
N PHE A 312 -30.73 16.29 41.40
CA PHE A 312 -30.45 14.91 41.79
C PHE A 312 -29.13 14.79 42.58
N PRO A 313 -29.08 14.07 43.71
CA PRO A 313 -27.82 13.67 44.34
C PRO A 313 -27.02 12.70 43.45
N ASN A 314 -25.69 12.71 43.56
CA ASN A 314 -24.78 11.86 42.76
C ASN A 314 -25.15 10.37 42.78
N ALA A 315 -25.70 9.89 43.90
CA ALA A 315 -26.08 8.49 44.10
C ALA A 315 -27.26 8.03 43.21
N ILE A 316 -28.04 8.95 42.63
CA ILE A 316 -29.19 8.63 41.76
C ILE A 316 -29.08 9.27 40.36
N GLY A 317 -27.84 9.56 39.92
CA GLY A 317 -27.58 10.07 38.56
C GLY A 317 -27.45 11.59 38.45
N GLY A 318 -27.36 12.30 39.58
CA GLY A 318 -27.01 13.72 39.61
C GLY A 318 -25.57 14.00 39.18
N THR A 319 -25.36 15.17 38.58
CA THR A 319 -24.04 15.67 38.19
C THR A 319 -23.70 16.92 38.99
N PRO A 320 -22.68 16.90 39.85
CA PRO A 320 -22.26 18.08 40.60
C PRO A 320 -21.87 19.24 39.68
N SER A 321 -22.14 20.47 40.12
CA SER A 321 -21.82 21.68 39.35
C SER A 321 -20.31 21.91 39.14
N ASP A 322 -19.44 21.27 39.93
CA ASP A 322 -17.98 21.37 39.85
C ASP A 322 -17.33 20.37 38.87
N PHE A 323 -18.08 19.37 38.37
CA PHE A 323 -17.60 18.40 37.37
C PHE A 323 -17.24 19.03 36.02
N PHE A 324 -17.84 20.18 35.71
CA PHE A 324 -17.58 20.92 34.48
C PHE A 324 -17.38 22.40 34.81
N SER A 325 -16.11 22.78 34.93
CA SER A 325 -15.68 24.13 35.28
C SER A 325 -14.54 24.57 34.38
N LEU A 326 -14.29 25.89 34.33
CA LEU A 326 -13.14 26.46 33.62
C LEU A 326 -11.81 25.87 34.13
N GLY A 327 -11.68 25.66 35.44
CA GLY A 327 -10.51 25.04 36.05
C GLY A 327 -10.32 23.59 35.61
N MET A 328 -11.41 22.81 35.54
CA MET A 328 -11.39 21.44 35.03
C MET A 328 -10.97 21.40 33.56
N LEU A 329 -11.60 22.19 32.70
CA LEU A 329 -11.27 22.28 31.26
C LEU A 329 -9.80 22.66 31.04
N THR A 330 -9.29 23.62 31.83
CA THR A 330 -7.89 24.06 31.75
C THR A 330 -6.92 22.95 32.18
N ARG A 331 -7.28 22.19 33.22
CA ARG A 331 -6.51 21.05 33.70
C ARG A 331 -6.45 19.94 32.64
N GLU A 332 -7.61 19.50 32.15
CA GLU A 332 -7.66 18.42 31.15
C GLU A 332 -6.97 18.82 29.84
N ASN A 333 -7.12 20.07 29.40
CA ASN A 333 -6.38 20.61 28.25
C ASN A 333 -4.86 20.57 28.47
N THR A 334 -4.40 20.97 29.66
CA THR A 334 -2.96 20.94 30.00
C THR A 334 -2.44 19.51 30.06
N LEU A 335 -3.20 18.57 30.61
CA LEU A 335 -2.85 17.14 30.62
C LEU A 335 -2.78 16.56 29.21
N ALA A 336 -3.75 16.88 28.35
CA ALA A 336 -3.77 16.45 26.96
C ALA A 336 -2.55 16.96 26.19
N LEU A 337 -2.24 18.26 26.30
CA LEU A 337 -1.05 18.86 25.66
C LEU A 337 0.27 18.28 26.20
N SER A 338 0.35 17.98 27.49
CA SER A 338 1.51 17.33 28.09
C SER A 338 1.72 15.90 27.58
N LYS A 339 0.64 15.11 27.42
CA LYS A 339 0.72 13.77 26.83
C LYS A 339 1.15 13.81 25.36
N LEU A 340 0.72 14.83 24.64
CA LEU A 340 1.13 15.12 23.26
C LEU A 340 2.57 15.67 23.17
N LYS A 341 3.26 15.88 24.31
CA LYS A 341 4.65 16.37 24.38
C LYS A 341 4.87 17.73 23.69
N VAL A 342 3.83 18.57 23.69
CA VAL A 342 3.87 19.89 23.03
C VAL A 342 4.67 20.88 23.89
N ASN A 343 5.68 21.52 23.31
CA ASN A 343 6.33 22.67 23.95
C ASN A 343 5.51 23.94 23.74
N LEU A 344 4.73 24.32 24.75
CA LEU A 344 3.79 25.44 24.69
C LEU A 344 4.45 26.81 24.46
N ILE A 345 5.75 26.94 24.72
CA ILE A 345 6.49 28.22 24.57
C ILE A 345 6.96 28.41 23.13
N THR A 346 7.37 27.32 22.49
CA THR A 346 8.00 27.38 21.15
C THR A 346 7.13 26.78 20.05
N TYR A 347 5.91 26.32 20.37
CA TYR A 347 5.01 25.71 19.41
C TYR A 347 4.71 26.66 18.24
N LYS A 348 4.89 26.14 17.03
CA LYS A 348 4.46 26.75 15.78
C LYS A 348 3.63 25.73 15.02
N ASP A 349 2.53 26.16 14.42
CA ASP A 349 1.61 25.29 13.69
C ASP A 349 2.29 24.70 12.44
N PRO A 350 2.50 23.36 12.38
CA PRO A 350 3.16 22.72 11.25
C PRO A 350 2.19 22.33 10.12
N THR A 351 0.90 22.64 10.23
CA THR A 351 -0.15 22.18 9.30
C THR A 351 0.18 22.50 7.84
N LYS A 352 0.74 23.69 7.58
CA LYS A 352 1.18 24.09 6.23
C LYS A 352 2.31 23.19 5.72
N LEU A 353 3.34 22.95 6.53
CA LEU A 353 4.47 22.10 6.17
C LEU A 353 4.04 20.66 5.91
N VAL A 354 3.18 20.10 6.76
CA VAL A 354 2.63 18.74 6.59
C VAL A 354 1.83 18.63 5.28
N ALA A 355 1.02 19.66 4.96
CA ALA A 355 0.28 19.70 3.71
C ALA A 355 1.20 19.81 2.48
N GLU A 356 2.27 20.60 2.56
CA GLU A 356 3.26 20.73 1.49
C GLU A 356 4.06 19.43 1.29
N ILE A 357 4.44 18.72 2.35
CA ILE A 357 5.06 17.38 2.24
C ILE A 357 4.11 16.42 1.54
N GLN A 358 2.82 16.42 1.90
CA GLN A 358 1.82 15.58 1.25
C GLN A 358 1.66 15.92 -0.23
N SER A 359 1.71 17.20 -0.58
CA SER A 359 1.62 17.65 -1.98
C SER A 359 2.81 17.14 -2.78
N GLU A 360 4.03 17.37 -2.31
CA GLU A 360 5.25 16.92 -2.99
C GLU A 360 5.31 15.38 -3.07
N PHE A 361 4.85 14.68 -2.03
CA PHE A 361 4.76 13.22 -2.02
C PHE A 361 3.74 12.68 -3.04
N ASN A 362 2.61 13.38 -3.24
CA ASN A 362 1.63 12.99 -4.25
C ASN A 362 2.18 13.16 -5.67
N GLU A 363 3.06 14.14 -5.90
CA GLU A 363 3.73 14.32 -7.19
C GLU A 363 4.74 13.21 -7.50
N LEU A 364 5.42 12.62 -6.50
CA LEU A 364 6.29 11.46 -6.74
C LEU A 364 5.57 10.30 -7.44
N LYS A 365 4.31 10.04 -7.05
CA LYS A 365 3.46 8.97 -7.60
C LYS A 365 3.10 9.19 -9.08
N THR A 366 3.10 10.45 -9.55
CA THR A 366 2.81 10.77 -10.96
C THR A 366 4.03 10.54 -11.85
N VAL A 367 5.22 10.54 -11.26
CA VAL A 367 6.51 10.38 -11.97
C VAL A 367 6.95 8.91 -12.07
N GLU A 368 6.56 8.06 -11.10
CA GLU A 368 6.99 6.65 -10.88
C GLU A 368 6.45 5.60 -11.90
N LYS A 369 6.15 5.97 -13.15
CA LYS A 369 5.59 5.01 -14.15
C LYS A 369 6.20 5.07 -15.54
N LYS A 370 7.49 5.37 -15.61
CA LYS A 370 8.33 5.03 -16.79
C LYS A 370 9.51 4.18 -16.37
N ASP A 371 9.27 3.22 -15.48
CA ASP A 371 10.27 2.24 -15.03
C ASP A 371 11.03 1.67 -16.24
N ILE A 372 12.35 1.63 -16.12
CA ILE A 372 13.29 0.94 -17.02
C ILE A 372 12.79 -0.47 -17.38
N GLN A 373 12.05 -1.14 -16.49
CA GLN A 373 11.41 -2.42 -16.79
C GLN A 373 10.26 -2.33 -17.80
N THR A 374 9.50 -1.23 -17.83
CA THR A 374 8.45 -0.99 -18.83
C THR A 374 9.06 -0.70 -20.20
N LEU A 375 10.22 -0.04 -20.22
CA LEU A 375 11.05 0.13 -21.42
C LEU A 375 11.66 -1.22 -21.86
N LYS A 376 12.19 -2.04 -20.93
CA LYS A 376 12.63 -3.42 -21.20
C LYS A 376 11.49 -4.35 -21.68
N ALA A 377 10.29 -4.16 -21.17
CA ALA A 377 9.11 -4.92 -21.59
C ALA A 377 8.67 -4.53 -23.00
N HIS A 378 8.69 -3.23 -23.35
CA HIS A 378 8.54 -2.79 -24.73
C HIS A 378 9.68 -3.33 -25.64
N GLN A 379 10.92 -3.43 -25.14
CA GLN A 379 12.04 -4.05 -25.87
C GLN A 379 11.83 -5.55 -26.18
N SER A 380 11.12 -6.29 -25.32
CA SER A 380 10.84 -7.72 -25.53
C SER A 380 9.78 -8.01 -26.60
N GLN A 381 8.95 -7.01 -26.94
CA GLN A 381 7.96 -7.10 -28.01
C GLN A 381 8.51 -6.72 -29.38
N ILE A 382 9.69 -6.07 -29.43
CA ILE A 382 10.44 -5.86 -30.66
C ILE A 382 11.05 -7.21 -31.03
N LYS A 383 10.30 -7.98 -31.85
CA LYS A 383 10.77 -9.23 -32.47
C LYS A 383 12.15 -8.95 -33.04
N SER A 384 13.13 -9.78 -32.65
CA SER A 384 14.40 -9.86 -33.36
C SER A 384 14.10 -10.13 -34.82
N THR A 385 14.16 -9.08 -35.64
CA THR A 385 14.15 -9.22 -37.08
C THR A 385 15.61 -9.35 -37.47
N LYS A 386 16.10 -10.59 -37.53
CA LYS A 386 17.08 -10.95 -38.56
C LYS A 386 16.43 -10.62 -39.92
N GLY A 387 16.53 -9.35 -40.32
CA GLY A 387 15.72 -8.79 -41.40
C GLY A 387 15.67 -7.28 -41.29
N ILE A 388 16.60 -6.65 -42.01
CA ILE A 388 16.88 -5.22 -42.02
C ILE A 388 15.66 -4.46 -42.53
N LYS A 389 15.15 -3.48 -41.77
CA LYS A 389 14.09 -2.57 -42.21
C LYS A 389 14.64 -1.17 -42.40
N GLU A 390 14.17 -0.51 -43.46
CA GLU A 390 14.33 0.93 -43.69
C GLU A 390 13.90 1.74 -42.46
N GLY A 391 14.66 2.79 -42.09
CA GLY A 391 14.31 3.68 -40.98
C GLY A 391 14.85 3.33 -39.58
N ILE A 392 15.80 2.37 -39.43
CA ILE A 392 16.45 2.03 -38.15
C ILE A 392 16.99 3.27 -37.41
N ILE A 393 17.47 4.26 -38.14
CA ILE A 393 18.09 5.47 -37.57
C ILE A 393 17.04 6.42 -37.02
N ASP A 394 15.89 6.56 -37.69
CA ASP A 394 14.77 7.33 -37.16
C ASP A 394 14.21 6.67 -35.89
N ILE A 395 14.26 5.33 -35.81
CA ILE A 395 13.94 4.59 -34.59
C ILE A 395 14.97 4.86 -33.49
N VAL A 396 16.27 4.83 -33.80
CA VAL A 396 17.34 5.16 -32.82
C VAL A 396 17.20 6.60 -32.31
N LEU A 397 16.92 7.57 -33.18
CA LEU A 397 16.71 8.96 -32.77
C LEU A 397 15.43 9.12 -31.94
N SER A 398 14.36 8.38 -32.27
CA SER A 398 13.15 8.31 -31.45
C SER A 398 13.44 7.73 -30.06
N ASP A 399 14.27 6.69 -29.97
CA ASP A 399 14.70 6.07 -28.72
C ASP A 399 15.54 7.04 -27.86
N VAL A 400 16.45 7.81 -28.47
CA VAL A 400 17.22 8.88 -27.79
C VAL A 400 16.29 9.96 -27.24
N ASN A 401 15.31 10.42 -28.03
CA ASN A 401 14.31 11.39 -27.59
C ASN A 401 13.38 10.83 -26.49
N ALA A 402 13.11 9.52 -26.49
CA ALA A 402 12.38 8.86 -25.42
C ALA A 402 13.21 8.76 -24.13
N PHE A 403 14.51 8.49 -24.26
CA PHE A 403 15.46 8.48 -23.15
C PHE A 403 15.61 9.87 -22.51
N GLN A 404 15.72 10.95 -23.29
CA GLN A 404 15.74 12.32 -22.77
C GLN A 404 14.46 12.67 -21.99
N ARG A 405 13.28 12.30 -22.52
CA ARG A 405 12.00 12.47 -21.81
C ARG A 405 11.92 11.66 -20.53
N HIS A 406 12.60 10.52 -20.46
CA HIS A 406 12.72 9.73 -19.24
C HIS A 406 13.63 10.43 -18.22
N LEU A 407 14.79 10.95 -18.65
CA LEU A 407 15.70 11.71 -17.77
C LEU A 407 15.02 12.96 -17.17
N LEU A 408 14.19 13.68 -17.94
CA LEU A 408 13.42 14.81 -17.43
C LEU A 408 12.43 14.39 -16.34
N ALA A 409 11.77 13.23 -16.49
CA ALA A 409 10.89 12.69 -15.46
C ALA A 409 11.69 12.34 -14.19
N GLN A 410 12.85 11.69 -14.35
CA GLN A 410 13.74 11.39 -13.22
C GLN A 410 14.26 12.65 -12.53
N GLU A 411 14.51 13.74 -13.27
CA GLU A 411 14.89 15.02 -12.66
C GLU A 411 13.79 15.57 -11.76
N GLN A 412 12.54 15.55 -12.24
CA GLN A 412 11.39 15.98 -11.43
C GLN A 412 11.23 15.09 -10.19
N TYR A 413 11.41 13.77 -10.33
CA TYR A 413 11.38 12.83 -9.21
C TYR A 413 12.37 13.23 -8.10
N VAL A 414 13.63 13.44 -8.47
CA VAL A 414 14.70 13.81 -7.52
C VAL A 414 14.46 15.20 -6.92
N LEU A 415 13.92 16.15 -7.68
CA LEU A 415 13.53 17.47 -7.16
C LEU A 415 12.39 17.38 -6.13
N HIS A 416 11.40 16.52 -6.33
CA HIS A 416 10.35 16.28 -5.34
C HIS A 416 10.91 15.64 -4.08
N LEU A 417 11.83 14.66 -4.20
CA LEU A 417 12.55 14.08 -3.06
C LEU A 417 13.33 15.16 -2.29
N GLN A 418 14.02 16.06 -2.99
CA GLN A 418 14.72 17.19 -2.37
C GLN A 418 13.80 18.05 -1.52
N LYS A 419 12.66 18.47 -2.09
CA LYS A 419 11.70 19.31 -1.38
C LYS A 419 11.05 18.62 -0.19
N ILE A 420 10.83 17.31 -0.27
CA ILE A 420 10.34 16.50 0.85
C ILE A 420 11.39 16.50 1.96
N HIS A 421 12.65 16.21 1.62
CA HIS A 421 13.74 16.19 2.60
C HIS A 421 13.89 17.52 3.33
N THR A 422 13.94 18.63 2.59
CA THR A 422 14.03 19.98 3.19
C THR A 422 12.89 20.23 4.17
N LYS A 423 11.64 19.85 3.81
CA LYS A 423 10.48 20.07 4.69
C LYS A 423 10.46 19.15 5.91
N ILE A 424 11.01 17.94 5.81
CA ILE A 424 11.21 17.06 6.99
C ILE A 424 12.16 17.74 7.98
N LEU A 425 13.29 18.28 7.49
CA LEU A 425 14.24 19.02 8.34
C LEU A 425 13.59 20.28 8.94
N GLU A 426 12.73 20.98 8.19
CA GLU A 426 11.97 22.12 8.72
C GLU A 426 10.97 21.69 9.82
N LEU A 427 10.32 20.53 9.69
CA LEU A 427 9.46 19.98 10.76
C LEU A 427 10.26 19.66 12.02
N GLU A 428 11.43 19.05 11.89
CA GLU A 428 12.33 18.77 13.02
C GLU A 428 12.81 20.05 13.70
N ALA A 429 13.10 21.09 12.92
CA ALA A 429 13.46 22.41 13.44
C ALA A 429 12.31 23.08 14.23
N LEU A 430 11.05 22.70 13.96
CA LEU A 430 9.89 23.10 14.77
C LEU A 430 9.72 22.26 16.05
N GLY A 431 10.56 21.26 16.26
CA GLY A 431 10.48 20.32 17.39
C GLY A 431 9.47 19.20 17.18
N ILE A 432 8.99 19.00 15.95
CA ILE A 432 8.10 17.89 15.59
C ILE A 432 8.94 16.65 15.31
N LYS A 433 8.55 15.51 15.88
CA LYS A 433 9.22 14.24 15.63
C LYS A 433 8.88 13.75 14.22
N ALA A 434 9.86 13.80 13.32
CA ALA A 434 9.73 13.35 11.94
C ALA A 434 10.65 12.18 11.58
N ASP A 435 11.34 11.57 12.57
CA ASP A 435 12.26 10.44 12.40
C ASP A 435 11.62 9.28 11.60
N ASP A 436 10.33 9.03 11.84
CA ASP A 436 9.58 7.97 11.18
C ASP A 436 9.40 8.22 9.67
N LEU A 437 9.55 9.46 9.19
CA LEU A 437 9.53 9.78 7.76
C LEU A 437 10.87 9.47 7.07
N LEU A 438 11.99 9.56 7.80
CA LEU A 438 13.34 9.45 7.23
C LEU A 438 13.67 8.04 6.74
N GLY A 439 13.22 7.00 7.46
CA GLY A 439 13.45 5.60 7.07
C GLY A 439 12.88 5.28 5.68
N PRO A 440 11.57 5.44 5.46
CA PRO A 440 10.96 5.26 4.14
C PRO A 440 11.50 6.23 3.09
N PHE A 441 11.76 7.49 3.46
CA PHE A 441 12.37 8.46 2.55
C PHE A 441 13.72 7.97 2.01
N LYS A 442 14.59 7.44 2.88
CA LYS A 442 15.89 6.91 2.49
C LYS A 442 15.77 5.77 1.47
N VAL A 443 14.79 4.89 1.63
CA VAL A 443 14.56 3.79 0.68
C VAL A 443 14.10 4.33 -0.69
N MET A 444 13.25 5.36 -0.73
CA MET A 444 12.85 6.01 -1.99
C MET A 444 14.05 6.72 -2.67
N LEU A 445 14.95 7.31 -1.88
CA LEU A 445 16.17 7.93 -2.37
C LEU A 445 17.19 6.91 -2.87
N ASP A 446 17.39 5.80 -2.15
CA ASP A 446 18.27 4.72 -2.56
C ASP A 446 17.75 4.05 -3.84
N HIS A 447 16.43 3.93 -4.01
CA HIS A 447 15.85 3.53 -5.30
C HIS A 447 16.19 4.50 -6.44
N ALA A 448 16.18 5.81 -6.17
CA ALA A 448 16.62 6.80 -7.17
C ALA A 448 18.10 6.59 -7.54
N VAL A 449 18.95 6.28 -6.56
CA VAL A 449 20.37 5.95 -6.78
C VAL A 449 20.54 4.74 -7.69
N GLU A 450 19.68 3.72 -7.57
CA GLU A 450 19.75 2.52 -8.41
C GLU A 450 19.22 2.73 -9.84
N THR A 451 18.30 3.68 -10.04
CA THR A 451 17.56 3.84 -11.30
C THR A 451 18.00 5.03 -12.15
N VAL A 452 18.63 6.04 -11.54
CA VAL A 452 19.10 7.24 -12.21
C VAL A 452 20.54 7.04 -12.69
N PRO A 453 20.88 7.41 -13.93
CA PRO A 453 22.27 7.35 -14.38
C PRO A 453 23.12 8.39 -13.65
N HIS A 454 24.14 7.91 -12.93
CA HIS A 454 25.16 8.73 -12.27
C HIS A 454 26.54 8.09 -12.44
N GLY A 455 27.58 8.91 -12.34
CA GLY A 455 28.98 8.48 -12.47
C GLY A 455 29.69 8.27 -11.13
N ASP A 456 28.99 8.45 -10.01
CA ASP A 456 29.57 8.48 -8.68
C ASP A 456 29.54 7.09 -8.02
N LYS A 457 30.72 6.48 -7.91
CA LYS A 457 30.87 5.12 -7.36
C LYS A 457 30.76 5.05 -5.83
N GLN A 458 30.74 6.18 -5.13
CA GLN A 458 30.66 6.23 -3.67
C GLN A 458 29.37 6.89 -3.18
N ILE A 459 28.38 7.06 -4.07
CA ILE A 459 27.12 7.73 -3.78
C ILE A 459 26.38 7.11 -2.58
N ASP A 460 26.52 5.80 -2.35
CA ASP A 460 25.86 5.10 -1.23
C ASP A 460 26.32 5.56 0.15
N GLN A 461 27.53 6.12 0.25
CA GLN A 461 28.15 6.57 1.50
C GLN A 461 27.82 8.03 1.86
N LYS A 462 27.16 8.76 0.95
CA LYS A 462 26.86 10.18 1.06
C LYS A 462 25.62 10.46 1.90
N SER A 463 25.53 11.68 2.44
CA SER A 463 24.30 12.18 3.09
C SER A 463 23.13 12.23 2.08
N PRO A 464 21.87 12.28 2.54
CA PRO A 464 20.73 12.41 1.63
C PRO A 464 20.83 13.62 0.70
N GLU A 465 21.29 14.77 1.19
CA GLU A 465 21.49 15.99 0.40
C GLU A 465 22.57 15.79 -0.67
N GLU A 466 23.71 15.21 -0.27
CA GLU A 466 24.82 14.92 -1.18
C GLU A 466 24.44 13.89 -2.26
N LYS A 467 23.59 12.91 -1.93
CA LYS A 467 23.01 11.96 -2.88
C LYS A 467 22.12 12.69 -3.89
N ILE A 468 21.19 13.51 -3.41
CA ILE A 468 20.27 14.29 -4.26
C ILE A 468 21.05 15.16 -5.25
N ASP A 469 22.05 15.90 -4.77
CA ASP A 469 22.86 16.77 -5.62
C ASP A 469 23.64 15.97 -6.67
N ALA A 470 24.23 14.84 -6.30
CA ALA A 470 24.93 13.95 -7.22
C ALA A 470 23.99 13.38 -8.31
N LEU A 471 22.76 13.00 -7.94
CA LEU A 471 21.75 12.52 -8.89
C LEU A 471 21.31 13.62 -9.86
N LEU A 472 21.01 14.82 -9.38
CA LEU A 472 20.64 15.97 -10.23
C LEU A 472 21.77 16.34 -11.20
N GLN A 473 23.01 16.36 -10.74
CA GLN A 473 24.18 16.59 -11.60
C GLN A 473 24.35 15.48 -12.64
N GLY A 474 24.20 14.22 -12.24
CA GLY A 474 24.26 13.05 -13.12
C GLY A 474 23.20 13.09 -14.23
N ILE A 475 21.96 13.42 -13.88
CA ILE A 475 20.85 13.56 -14.82
C ILE A 475 21.15 14.67 -15.84
N ARG A 476 21.50 15.87 -15.37
CA ARG A 476 21.75 17.02 -16.25
C ARG A 476 22.90 16.76 -17.21
N LYS A 477 24.00 16.18 -16.72
CA LYS A 477 25.12 15.79 -17.57
C LYS A 477 24.69 14.76 -18.62
N THR A 478 23.95 13.72 -18.21
CA THR A 478 23.47 12.68 -19.13
C THR A 478 22.48 13.24 -20.17
N GLN A 479 21.64 14.23 -19.80
CA GLN A 479 20.75 14.91 -20.74
C GLN A 479 21.54 15.69 -21.80
N THR A 480 22.55 16.47 -21.39
CA THR A 480 23.44 17.20 -22.30
C THR A 480 24.15 16.23 -23.24
N ASP A 481 24.81 15.21 -22.70
CA ASP A 481 25.53 14.20 -23.48
C ASP A 481 24.59 13.48 -24.46
N ALA A 482 23.33 13.19 -24.06
CA ALA A 482 22.33 12.54 -24.90
C ALA A 482 21.87 13.39 -26.08
N GLY A 483 21.76 14.71 -25.89
CA GLY A 483 21.47 15.66 -26.96
C GLY A 483 22.60 15.69 -27.99
N GLU A 484 23.84 15.86 -27.52
CA GLU A 484 25.03 15.90 -28.38
C GLU A 484 25.17 14.59 -29.16
N LEU A 485 25.00 13.43 -28.52
CA LEU A 485 25.13 12.14 -29.18
C LEU A 485 24.05 11.91 -30.27
N GLY A 486 22.82 12.36 -30.05
CA GLY A 486 21.76 12.26 -31.07
C GLY A 486 22.14 13.03 -32.34
N GLU A 487 22.64 14.26 -32.19
CA GLU A 487 23.13 15.08 -33.29
C GLU A 487 24.37 14.46 -33.97
N GLU A 488 25.29 13.91 -33.18
CA GLU A 488 26.50 13.25 -33.71
C GLU A 488 26.17 11.98 -34.50
N ILE A 489 25.29 11.12 -33.99
CA ILE A 489 24.82 9.92 -34.71
C ILE A 489 24.20 10.36 -36.03
N GLN A 490 23.32 11.35 -36.02
CA GLN A 490 22.67 11.85 -37.22
C GLN A 490 23.70 12.37 -38.25
N LYS A 491 24.71 13.11 -37.80
CA LYS A 491 25.78 13.65 -38.65
C LYS A 491 26.69 12.57 -39.22
N ASP A 492 27.12 11.61 -38.41
CA ASP A 492 28.02 10.53 -38.83
C ASP A 492 27.30 9.57 -39.78
N VAL A 493 26.02 9.28 -39.53
CA VAL A 493 25.15 8.55 -40.45
C VAL A 493 24.99 9.28 -41.78
N ALA A 494 24.71 10.58 -41.77
CA ALA A 494 24.52 11.35 -43.00
C ALA A 494 25.78 11.33 -43.87
N LYS A 495 26.96 11.41 -43.25
CA LYS A 495 28.24 11.22 -43.94
C LYS A 495 28.36 9.82 -44.54
N ILE A 496 28.03 8.77 -43.78
CA ILE A 496 28.09 7.40 -44.29
C ILE A 496 27.10 7.20 -45.44
N ARG A 497 25.86 7.72 -45.35
CA ARG A 497 24.89 7.71 -46.46
C ARG A 497 25.43 8.37 -47.73
N GLY A 498 26.14 9.49 -47.60
CA GLY A 498 26.77 10.16 -48.75
C GLY A 498 27.84 9.28 -49.44
N LEU A 499 28.49 8.39 -48.69
CA LEU A 499 29.53 7.48 -49.19
C LEU A 499 28.96 6.17 -49.76
N VAL A 500 27.73 5.80 -49.40
CA VAL A 500 27.06 4.60 -49.94
C VAL A 500 27.01 4.70 -51.47
N HIS A 501 26.63 5.84 -52.03
CA HIS A 501 26.59 6.02 -53.50
C HIS A 501 27.97 6.27 -54.15
N SER A 502 29.07 6.21 -53.40
CA SER A 502 30.42 6.37 -53.94
C SER A 502 31.04 5.03 -54.32
N ASP A 503 31.94 5.02 -55.32
CA ASP A 503 32.63 3.80 -55.77
C ASP A 503 33.70 3.27 -54.79
N SER A 504 33.90 3.94 -53.64
CA SER A 504 34.99 3.62 -52.70
C SER A 504 34.52 2.81 -51.49
N ASN A 505 34.67 1.49 -51.57
CA ASN A 505 34.40 0.54 -50.47
C ASN A 505 35.23 0.85 -49.22
N ASP A 506 36.48 1.24 -49.42
CA ASP A 506 37.40 1.56 -48.33
C ASP A 506 36.99 2.83 -47.59
N ALA A 507 36.43 3.83 -48.30
CA ALA A 507 35.91 5.04 -47.66
C ALA A 507 34.69 4.73 -46.79
N LEU A 508 33.80 3.84 -47.25
CA LEU A 508 32.64 3.38 -46.49
C LEU A 508 33.06 2.62 -45.23
N LEU A 509 33.97 1.63 -45.37
CA LEU A 509 34.49 0.85 -44.24
C LEU A 509 35.20 1.74 -43.21
N ASN A 510 36.06 2.66 -43.65
CA ASN A 510 36.79 3.56 -42.75
C ASN A 510 35.86 4.54 -42.03
N ALA A 511 34.80 5.03 -42.69
CA ALA A 511 33.82 5.91 -42.05
C ALA A 511 33.01 5.18 -40.99
N THR A 512 32.61 3.93 -41.25
CA THR A 512 31.87 3.08 -40.29
C THR A 512 32.77 2.64 -39.12
N ASP A 513 34.03 2.29 -39.36
CA ASP A 513 34.99 1.95 -38.30
C ASP A 513 35.26 3.15 -37.38
N ARG A 514 35.42 4.36 -37.94
CA ARG A 514 35.54 5.60 -37.15
C ARG A 514 34.29 5.88 -36.32
N PHE A 515 33.10 5.64 -36.85
CA PHE A 515 31.85 5.73 -36.09
C PHE A 515 31.86 4.78 -34.88
N ILE A 516 32.23 3.50 -35.09
CA ILE A 516 32.32 2.51 -34.01
C ILE A 516 33.33 2.96 -32.95
N GLN A 517 34.56 3.29 -33.35
CA GLN A 517 35.62 3.67 -32.42
C GLN A 517 35.29 4.94 -31.61
N LYS A 518 34.60 5.90 -32.24
CA LYS A 518 34.18 7.14 -31.57
C LYS A 518 33.15 6.88 -30.47
N HIS A 519 32.20 5.98 -30.71
CA HIS A 519 31.06 5.79 -29.82
C HIS A 519 31.23 4.65 -28.81
N GLU A 520 31.95 3.57 -29.12
CA GLU A 520 32.06 2.34 -28.30
C GLU A 520 32.53 2.61 -26.84
N LYS A 521 33.43 3.58 -26.65
CA LYS A 521 34.02 3.90 -25.34
C LYS A 521 33.20 4.90 -24.53
N ASN A 522 32.17 5.51 -25.11
CA ASN A 522 31.36 6.52 -24.45
C ASN A 522 30.46 5.88 -23.38
N PHE A 523 30.39 6.48 -22.18
CA PHE A 523 29.46 6.04 -21.11
C PHE A 523 28.02 6.02 -21.62
N LEU A 524 27.66 6.99 -22.45
CA LEU A 524 26.34 7.10 -23.03
C LEU A 524 26.06 6.01 -24.08
N HIS A 525 27.07 5.52 -24.81
CA HIS A 525 26.90 4.33 -25.67
C HIS A 525 26.52 3.11 -24.85
N LYS A 526 27.14 2.91 -23.67
CA LYS A 526 26.78 1.82 -22.76
C LYS A 526 25.35 1.96 -22.23
N ILE A 527 24.95 3.18 -21.90
CA ILE A 527 23.57 3.52 -21.51
C ILE A 527 22.62 3.23 -22.67
N LEU A 528 22.87 3.73 -23.88
CA LEU A 528 22.00 3.51 -25.04
C LEU A 528 21.94 2.04 -25.46
N CYS A 529 23.02 1.28 -25.35
CA CYS A 529 23.01 -0.17 -25.57
C CYS A 529 22.15 -0.92 -24.54
N PHE A 530 21.97 -0.35 -23.35
CA PHE A 530 21.05 -0.86 -22.33
C PHE A 530 19.60 -0.38 -22.56
N PHE A 531 19.41 0.86 -23.00
CA PHE A 531 18.10 1.50 -23.18
C PHE A 531 17.44 1.23 -24.54
N SER A 532 18.20 1.01 -25.61
CA SER A 532 17.72 0.77 -26.97
C SER A 532 18.34 -0.50 -27.55
N LYS A 533 17.53 -1.56 -27.63
CA LYS A 533 17.88 -2.79 -28.33
C LYS A 533 18.18 -2.53 -29.81
N THR A 534 17.46 -1.61 -30.44
CA THR A 534 17.67 -1.22 -31.84
C THR A 534 19.04 -0.57 -32.03
N TYR A 535 19.43 0.34 -31.14
CA TYR A 535 20.76 0.95 -31.16
C TYR A 535 21.85 -0.11 -30.95
N LYS A 536 21.66 -1.01 -29.98
CA LYS A 536 22.58 -2.12 -29.71
C LYS A 536 22.75 -3.02 -30.94
N GLU A 537 21.64 -3.50 -31.50
CA GLU A 537 21.65 -4.38 -32.68
C GLU A 537 22.24 -3.69 -33.91
N MET A 538 21.93 -2.40 -34.12
CA MET A 538 22.55 -1.60 -35.18
C MET A 538 24.06 -1.53 -34.97
N PHE A 539 24.51 -1.21 -33.76
CA PHE A 539 25.93 -1.06 -33.44
C PHE A 539 26.71 -2.38 -33.59
N GLU A 540 26.18 -3.48 -33.02
CA GLU A 540 26.76 -4.82 -33.14
C GLU A 540 26.81 -5.27 -34.61
N SER A 541 25.73 -5.04 -35.37
CA SER A 541 25.68 -5.41 -36.79
C SER A 541 26.65 -4.59 -37.65
N LEU A 542 26.86 -3.31 -37.34
CA LEU A 542 27.89 -2.49 -38.01
C LEU A 542 29.30 -2.97 -37.66
N GLN A 543 29.53 -3.36 -36.41
CA GLN A 543 30.82 -3.88 -35.96
C GLN A 543 31.16 -5.21 -36.65
N ASP A 544 30.18 -6.10 -36.78
CA ASP A 544 30.34 -7.36 -37.51
C ASP A 544 30.58 -7.12 -39.01
N ALA A 545 29.84 -6.19 -39.62
CA ALA A 545 30.00 -5.85 -41.03
C ALA A 545 31.38 -5.25 -41.33
N VAL A 546 31.93 -4.40 -40.46
CA VAL A 546 33.30 -3.86 -40.59
C VAL A 546 34.34 -4.98 -40.46
N LYS A 547 34.19 -5.89 -39.48
CA LYS A 547 35.09 -7.06 -39.32
C LYS A 547 35.06 -7.98 -40.53
N ALA A 548 33.88 -8.20 -41.11
CA ALA A 548 33.68 -9.02 -42.30
C ALA A 548 34.01 -8.30 -43.62
N LYS A 549 34.29 -6.99 -43.57
CA LYS A 549 34.44 -6.12 -44.75
C LYS A 549 33.21 -6.10 -45.66
N ASP A 550 32.01 -6.31 -45.10
CA ASP A 550 30.76 -6.38 -45.85
C ASP A 550 30.11 -4.98 -45.99
N THR A 551 30.51 -4.28 -47.05
CA THR A 551 29.93 -2.97 -47.41
C THR A 551 28.44 -3.00 -47.75
N THR A 552 27.91 -4.16 -48.17
CA THR A 552 26.50 -4.32 -48.53
C THR A 552 25.64 -4.37 -47.28
N GLN A 553 26.12 -5.08 -46.25
CA GLN A 553 25.50 -5.10 -44.93
C GLN A 553 25.52 -3.70 -44.28
N ILE A 554 26.62 -2.96 -44.36
CA ILE A 554 26.72 -1.57 -43.88
C ILE A 554 25.68 -0.67 -44.57
N ALA A 555 25.65 -0.68 -45.90
CA ALA A 555 24.69 0.10 -46.69
C ALA A 555 23.24 -0.29 -46.38
N SER A 556 22.98 -1.58 -46.18
CA SER A 556 21.66 -2.05 -45.81
C SER A 556 21.23 -1.56 -44.43
N ILE A 557 22.08 -1.61 -43.42
CA ILE A 557 21.75 -1.21 -42.03
C ILE A 557 21.46 0.30 -41.95
N LEU A 558 22.27 1.12 -42.64
CA LEU A 558 22.23 2.58 -42.50
C LEU A 558 21.28 3.28 -43.48
N VAL A 559 20.92 2.60 -44.58
CA VAL A 559 20.14 3.20 -45.67
C VAL A 559 18.87 2.41 -45.99
N GLY A 560 18.69 1.19 -45.47
CA GLY A 560 17.51 0.36 -45.77
C GLY A 560 17.45 -0.18 -47.19
N LYS A 561 18.53 0.01 -47.97
CA LYS A 561 18.58 -0.20 -49.43
C LYS A 561 19.43 -1.39 -49.85
N ALA A 562 19.36 -2.51 -49.12
CA ALA A 562 20.09 -3.75 -49.47
C ALA A 562 19.92 -4.11 -50.96
N GLU A 563 18.68 -4.04 -51.43
CA GLU A 563 18.29 -4.44 -52.79
C GLU A 563 18.70 -3.44 -53.87
N GLU A 564 18.75 -2.13 -53.57
CA GLU A 564 19.27 -1.13 -54.52
C GLU A 564 20.80 -1.16 -54.59
N TYR A 565 21.47 -1.41 -53.47
CA TYR A 565 22.93 -1.56 -53.40
C TYR A 565 23.43 -2.83 -54.10
N ALA A 566 22.68 -3.93 -53.92
CA ALA A 566 22.91 -5.20 -54.62
C ALA A 566 22.53 -5.15 -56.10
N LYS A 567 21.83 -4.10 -56.58
CA LYS A 567 21.48 -3.88 -58.00
C LYS A 567 22.45 -2.97 -58.76
N THR A 568 23.19 -2.10 -58.07
CA THR A 568 24.21 -1.23 -58.70
C THR A 568 25.59 -1.88 -58.81
N ARG A 569 25.93 -2.84 -57.96
CA ARG A 569 27.18 -3.64 -58.04
C ARG A 569 27.18 -4.95 -58.86
N PRO A 570 26.06 -5.63 -59.18
CA PRO A 570 26.12 -6.86 -59.96
C PRO A 570 26.61 -6.54 -61.37
N VAL A 571 26.45 -5.31 -61.85
CA VAL A 571 26.99 -4.86 -63.14
C VAL A 571 28.52 -4.79 -63.12
N LYS A 572 29.16 -4.43 -61.99
CA LYS A 572 30.63 -4.40 -61.88
C LYS A 572 31.23 -5.80 -61.74
N MET A 573 30.61 -6.67 -60.92
CA MET A 573 30.99 -8.10 -60.85
C MET A 573 30.81 -8.82 -62.19
N LEU A 574 29.71 -8.58 -62.90
CA LEU A 574 29.47 -9.14 -64.23
C LEU A 574 30.42 -8.55 -65.30
N PHE A 575 30.86 -7.29 -65.14
CA PHE A 575 31.86 -6.69 -66.04
C PHE A 575 33.26 -7.23 -65.77
N ASP A 576 33.65 -7.39 -64.50
CA ASP A 576 34.96 -7.90 -64.09
C ASP A 576 35.08 -9.40 -64.47
N GLU A 577 34.03 -10.21 -64.27
CA GLU A 577 33.96 -11.60 -64.77
C GLU A 577 33.96 -11.66 -66.30
N ALA A 578 33.28 -10.74 -66.99
CA ALA A 578 33.31 -10.67 -68.45
C ALA A 578 34.67 -10.23 -69.00
N GLN A 579 35.41 -9.37 -68.29
CA GLN A 579 36.78 -8.95 -68.65
C GLN A 579 37.81 -10.07 -68.39
N GLU A 580 37.68 -10.81 -67.29
CA GLU A 580 38.49 -12.02 -67.05
C GLU A 580 38.19 -13.10 -68.10
N LEU A 581 36.92 -13.31 -68.47
CA LEU A 581 36.54 -14.25 -69.52
C LEU A 581 36.98 -13.81 -70.94
N GLN A 582 37.07 -12.50 -71.20
CA GLN A 582 37.60 -11.99 -72.47
C GLN A 582 39.12 -12.08 -72.57
N THR A 583 39.86 -11.86 -71.47
CA THR A 583 41.31 -12.02 -71.43
C THR A 583 41.73 -13.51 -71.50
N LEU A 584 40.91 -14.41 -70.96
CA LEU A 584 41.09 -15.87 -71.12
C LEU A 584 40.81 -16.37 -72.55
N LYS A 585 39.94 -15.71 -73.32
CA LYS A 585 39.62 -16.09 -74.71
C LYS A 585 40.55 -15.50 -75.78
N THR A 586 41.32 -14.47 -75.47
CA THR A 586 42.25 -13.84 -76.43
C THR A 586 43.68 -14.32 -76.31
N THR A 587 43.97 -15.30 -75.43
CA THR A 587 45.27 -15.98 -75.47
C THR A 587 45.27 -16.97 -76.65
N PRO A 588 46.01 -16.73 -77.74
CA PRO A 588 46.06 -17.68 -78.84
C PRO A 588 46.81 -18.92 -78.37
N ALA A 589 46.22 -20.10 -78.52
CA ALA A 589 46.98 -21.33 -78.52
C ALA A 589 47.91 -21.28 -79.75
N ASN A 590 49.16 -20.89 -79.52
CA ASN A 590 50.24 -21.08 -80.47
C ASN A 590 50.32 -22.56 -80.83
N ASN A 591 50.08 -22.87 -82.10
CA ASN A 591 50.57 -24.10 -82.73
C ASN A 591 52.09 -23.98 -82.89
N GLY A 592 52.81 -25.02 -82.45
CA GLY A 592 54.26 -25.17 -82.59
C GLY A 592 54.75 -26.35 -81.77
#